data_AF-A0AAP0S1A4-F1
#
_entry.id   AF-A0AAP0S1A4-F1
#
_cell.length_a   1.000
_cell.length_b   1.000
_cell.length_c   1.000
_cell.angle_alpha   90.00
_cell.angle_beta   90.00
_cell.angle_gamma   90.00
#
_symmetry.space_group_name_H-M   'P 1'
#
loop_
_entity.id
_entity.type
_entity.pdbx_description
1 polymer ?
#
loop_
_entity_poly.entity_id
_entity_poly.type
_entity_poly.pdbx_seq_one_letter_code
_entity_poly.pdbx_strand_id
1 'polypeptide(L)'
;MASGEEVVNKQIIFKDYITGFPKESDMFVSTGTRRLKVPEGSNVILVKNLYLSCDPYMRGRMKKTEGSYVESFKPGSPIRGFGVAKVLDSGHPDFKNGDLVWGITGWGEYSGLITEPEKLIKIQHTDLRLSYYTGTLASGAVGQLVGQSAKLSGCYVVGSAGSKAKAVPLLYCFARCFPEGIDIYFENVGGKMLDAVLLNMKVHGRIPACGMISQ
;
A
#
# COMPACT_ATOMS: atom_id res chain seq x y z
N MET A 1 -23.47 -20.53 3.51
CA MET A 1 -23.41 -20.50 2.04
C MET A 1 -22.76 -21.79 1.60
N ALA A 2 -23.35 -22.50 0.63
CA ALA A 2 -22.95 -23.85 0.28
C ALA A 2 -21.59 -23.85 -0.46
N SER A 3 -20.70 -24.77 -0.08
CA SER A 3 -19.38 -24.94 -0.71
C SER A 3 -19.53 -25.35 -2.18
N GLY A 4 -18.99 -24.56 -3.11
CA GLY A 4 -19.04 -24.85 -4.56
C GLY A 4 -19.96 -23.95 -5.40
N GLU A 5 -20.65 -22.99 -4.79
CA GLU A 5 -21.48 -22.01 -5.49
C GLU A 5 -20.64 -21.13 -6.44
N GLU A 6 -21.14 -20.90 -7.65
CA GLU A 6 -20.60 -19.86 -8.53
C GLU A 6 -21.25 -18.52 -8.18
N VAL A 7 -20.40 -17.55 -7.86
CA VAL A 7 -20.84 -16.20 -7.51
C VAL A 7 -20.32 -15.19 -8.50
N VAL A 8 -21.01 -14.06 -8.59
CA VAL A 8 -20.51 -12.88 -9.31
C VAL A 8 -19.26 -12.36 -8.60
N ASN A 9 -18.26 -11.97 -9.38
CA ASN A 9 -17.01 -11.39 -8.91
C ASN A 9 -16.66 -10.15 -9.74
N LYS A 10 -16.84 -8.97 -9.16
CA LYS A 10 -16.36 -7.71 -9.74
C LYS A 10 -14.88 -7.53 -9.45
N GLN A 11 -14.13 -7.10 -10.45
CA GLN A 11 -12.69 -6.87 -10.36
C GLN A 11 -12.30 -5.58 -11.04
N ILE A 12 -11.26 -4.91 -10.54
CA ILE A 12 -10.64 -3.76 -11.20
C ILE A 12 -9.48 -4.26 -12.05
N ILE A 13 -9.65 -4.15 -13.36
CA ILE A 13 -8.68 -4.64 -14.35
C ILE A 13 -7.79 -3.49 -14.78
N PHE A 14 -6.49 -3.77 -14.82
CA PHE A 14 -5.48 -2.89 -15.38
C PHE A 14 -5.47 -3.01 -16.91
N LYS A 15 -5.72 -1.93 -17.65
CA LYS A 15 -5.87 -2.02 -19.12
C LYS A 15 -4.54 -2.25 -19.82
N ASP A 16 -3.61 -1.33 -19.62
CA ASP A 16 -2.31 -1.33 -20.29
C ASP A 16 -1.32 -0.45 -19.52
N TYR A 17 -0.04 -0.51 -19.87
CA TYR A 17 1.02 0.25 -19.23
C TYR A 17 0.85 1.77 -19.36
N ILE A 18 1.19 2.49 -18.29
CA ILE A 18 0.92 3.92 -18.15
C ILE A 18 2.21 4.73 -18.22
N THR A 19 2.22 5.70 -19.14
CA THR A 19 3.18 6.80 -19.18
C THR A 19 2.59 8.03 -18.51
N GLY A 20 3.35 8.72 -17.64
CA GLY A 20 2.86 9.90 -16.92
C GLY A 20 1.94 9.58 -15.73
N PHE A 21 0.96 10.43 -15.43
CA PHE A 21 0.03 10.19 -14.32
C PHE A 21 -1.08 9.21 -14.73
N PRO A 22 -1.47 8.27 -13.83
CA PRO A 22 -2.57 7.36 -14.10
C PRO A 22 -3.89 8.11 -14.12
N LYS A 23 -4.79 7.69 -15.00
CA LYS A 23 -6.16 8.17 -15.13
C LYS A 23 -7.13 7.05 -14.79
N GLU A 24 -8.34 7.40 -14.39
CA GLU A 24 -9.41 6.41 -14.17
C GLU A 24 -9.65 5.54 -15.40
N SER A 25 -9.50 6.12 -16.60
CA SER A 25 -9.63 5.42 -17.88
C SER A 25 -8.62 4.29 -18.10
N ASP A 26 -7.52 4.25 -17.35
CA ASP A 26 -6.48 3.21 -17.47
C ASP A 26 -6.87 1.91 -16.74
N MET A 27 -8.02 1.94 -16.05
CA MET A 27 -8.61 0.83 -15.35
C MET A 27 -10.08 0.68 -15.77
N PHE A 28 -10.66 -0.50 -15.54
CA PHE A 28 -12.10 -0.71 -15.71
C PHE A 28 -12.60 -1.80 -14.77
N VAL A 29 -13.89 -1.73 -14.45
CA VAL A 29 -14.57 -2.78 -13.72
C VAL A 29 -14.92 -3.90 -14.70
N SER A 30 -14.46 -5.11 -14.42
CA SER A 30 -14.91 -6.33 -15.09
C SER A 30 -15.78 -7.15 -14.13
N THR A 31 -16.80 -7.81 -14.67
CA THR A 31 -17.68 -8.69 -13.91
C THR A 31 -17.56 -10.09 -14.50
N GLY A 32 -17.09 -11.04 -13.69
CA GLY A 32 -17.02 -12.45 -14.03
C GLY A 32 -17.72 -13.32 -13.01
N THR A 33 -17.60 -14.63 -13.16
CA THR A 33 -18.03 -15.60 -12.15
C THR A 33 -16.84 -16.24 -11.46
N ARG A 34 -17.06 -16.72 -10.23
CA ARG A 34 -16.05 -17.38 -9.41
C ARG A 34 -16.67 -18.54 -8.66
N ARG A 35 -16.07 -19.72 -8.78
CA ARG A 35 -16.39 -20.85 -7.92
C ARG A 35 -15.81 -20.66 -6.53
N LEU A 36 -16.64 -20.82 -5.51
CA LEU A 36 -16.23 -20.72 -4.10
C LEU A 36 -15.73 -22.04 -3.52
N LYS A 37 -14.78 -22.68 -4.21
CA LYS A 37 -14.12 -23.91 -3.73
C LYS A 37 -12.69 -23.98 -4.27
N VAL A 38 -11.73 -24.38 -3.43
CA VAL A 38 -10.37 -24.68 -3.88
C VAL A 38 -10.32 -26.07 -4.52
N PRO A 39 -9.37 -26.36 -5.43
CA PRO A 39 -9.16 -27.72 -5.93
C PRO A 39 -8.81 -28.69 -4.80
N GLU A 40 -9.38 -29.89 -4.81
CA GLU A 40 -9.08 -30.90 -3.79
C GLU A 40 -7.61 -31.32 -3.85
N GLY A 41 -6.96 -31.45 -2.69
CA GLY A 41 -5.53 -31.76 -2.58
C GLY A 41 -4.58 -30.61 -2.93
N SER A 42 -5.09 -29.41 -3.25
CA SER A 42 -4.24 -28.24 -3.47
C SER A 42 -3.75 -27.63 -2.15
N ASN A 43 -2.67 -26.85 -2.20
CA ASN A 43 -2.17 -26.07 -1.05
C ASN A 43 -2.51 -24.57 -1.16
N VAL A 44 -3.62 -24.25 -1.84
CA VAL A 44 -4.02 -22.86 -2.11
C VAL A 44 -5.19 -22.46 -1.22
N ILE A 45 -5.40 -21.15 -1.08
CA ILE A 45 -6.56 -20.62 -0.37
C ILE A 45 -7.40 -19.70 -1.26
N LEU A 46 -8.70 -19.69 -0.97
CA LEU A 46 -9.67 -18.78 -1.56
C LEU A 46 -10.07 -17.74 -0.50
N VAL A 47 -10.03 -16.46 -0.90
CA VAL A 47 -10.38 -15.36 0.01
C VAL A 47 -11.42 -14.42 -0.59
N LYS A 48 -12.28 -13.88 0.27
CA LYS A 48 -13.14 -12.73 0.01
C LYS A 48 -12.48 -11.47 0.54
N ASN A 49 -12.25 -10.49 -0.33
CA ASN A 49 -11.60 -9.26 0.07
C ASN A 49 -12.61 -8.37 0.84
N LEU A 50 -12.13 -7.74 1.90
CA LEU A 50 -12.91 -6.84 2.76
C LEU A 50 -12.43 -5.40 2.64
N TYR A 51 -11.12 -5.20 2.60
CA TYR A 51 -10.47 -3.91 2.42
C TYR A 51 -9.32 -4.03 1.44
N LEU A 52 -9.09 -2.98 0.66
CA LEU A 52 -7.98 -2.85 -0.28
C LEU A 52 -7.17 -1.61 0.09
N SER A 53 -5.85 -1.72 0.01
CA SER A 53 -4.93 -0.61 0.20
C SER A 53 -4.64 0.08 -1.14
N CYS A 54 -4.52 1.40 -1.10
CA CYS A 54 -4.07 2.24 -2.21
C CYS A 54 -2.72 2.86 -1.83
N ASP A 55 -1.63 2.20 -2.24
CA ASP A 55 -0.29 2.61 -1.84
C ASP A 55 0.49 3.28 -2.98
N PRO A 56 1.30 4.32 -2.72
CA PRO A 56 2.05 5.02 -3.75
C PRO A 56 2.93 4.13 -4.63
N TYR A 57 3.53 3.06 -4.07
CA TYR A 57 4.39 2.14 -4.81
C TYR A 57 3.68 1.44 -5.97
N MET A 58 2.34 1.30 -5.89
CA MET A 58 1.55 0.67 -6.94
C MET A 58 1.68 1.41 -8.28
N ARG A 59 1.95 2.73 -8.25
CA ARG A 59 2.23 3.49 -9.47
C ARG A 59 3.45 2.93 -10.20
N GLY A 60 4.53 2.59 -9.51
CA GLY A 60 5.74 2.03 -10.14
C GLY A 60 5.43 0.76 -10.94
N ARG A 61 4.48 -0.05 -10.45
CA ARG A 61 4.05 -1.30 -11.08
C ARG A 61 3.18 -1.11 -12.33
N MET A 62 2.64 0.08 -12.55
CA MET A 62 1.86 0.40 -13.76
C MET A 62 2.74 0.74 -14.97
N LYS A 63 4.06 0.83 -14.81
CA LYS A 63 5.04 0.88 -15.91
C LYS A 63 5.56 -0.53 -16.17
N LYS A 64 5.92 -0.83 -17.42
CA LYS A 64 6.74 -2.00 -17.73
C LYS A 64 8.17 -1.69 -17.32
N THR A 65 8.66 -2.35 -16.28
CA THR A 65 9.99 -2.10 -15.73
C THR A 65 10.68 -3.43 -15.42
N GLU A 66 11.88 -3.60 -15.94
CA GLU A 66 12.72 -4.76 -15.67
C GLU A 66 13.64 -4.46 -14.47
N GLY A 67 13.95 -5.48 -13.66
CA GLY A 67 14.85 -5.34 -12.51
C GLY A 67 14.25 -4.65 -11.26
N SER A 68 12.94 -4.38 -11.23
CA SER A 68 12.26 -3.89 -10.03
C SER A 68 12.14 -4.99 -8.97
N TYR A 69 12.22 -4.60 -7.69
CA TYR A 69 12.04 -5.52 -6.55
C TYR A 69 10.62 -6.12 -6.46
N VAL A 70 9.65 -5.49 -7.12
CA VAL A 70 8.29 -6.00 -7.30
C VAL A 70 7.91 -5.92 -8.77
N GLU A 71 7.32 -7.01 -9.28
CA GLU A 71 6.88 -7.15 -10.66
C GLU A 71 5.80 -6.14 -11.06
N SER A 72 5.88 -5.66 -12.29
CA SER A 72 4.85 -4.84 -12.93
C SER A 72 3.50 -5.57 -13.00
N PHE A 73 2.42 -4.80 -13.03
CA PHE A 73 1.10 -5.34 -13.31
C PHE A 73 1.02 -5.88 -14.74
N LYS A 74 0.27 -6.97 -14.91
CA LYS A 74 -0.01 -7.55 -16.21
C LYS A 74 -1.25 -6.88 -16.82
N PRO A 75 -1.14 -6.26 -18.01
CA PRO A 75 -2.30 -5.77 -18.75
C PRO A 75 -3.40 -6.83 -18.91
N GLY A 76 -4.66 -6.41 -18.83
CA GLY A 76 -5.83 -7.27 -18.86
C GLY A 76 -6.07 -8.11 -17.60
N SER A 77 -5.25 -7.97 -16.56
CA SER A 77 -5.40 -8.70 -15.29
C SER A 77 -5.88 -7.80 -14.15
N PRO A 78 -6.49 -8.36 -13.09
CA PRO A 78 -6.83 -7.60 -11.90
C PRO A 78 -5.59 -6.95 -11.28
N ILE A 79 -5.74 -5.71 -10.80
CA ILE A 79 -4.71 -5.05 -10.00
C ILE A 79 -4.42 -5.88 -8.74
N ARG A 80 -3.17 -5.90 -8.28
CA ARG A 80 -2.77 -6.57 -7.03
C ARG A 80 -2.15 -5.58 -6.07
N GLY A 81 -2.52 -5.66 -4.81
CA GLY A 81 -2.01 -4.77 -3.76
C GLY A 81 -2.26 -5.37 -2.38
N PHE A 82 -1.82 -4.69 -1.34
CA PHE A 82 -2.14 -5.11 0.03
C PHE A 82 -3.64 -4.98 0.28
N GLY A 83 -4.19 -5.92 1.06
CA GLY A 83 -5.58 -5.92 1.44
C GLY A 83 -5.82 -6.79 2.66
N VAL A 84 -7.01 -6.63 3.23
CA VAL A 84 -7.54 -7.53 4.27
C VAL A 84 -8.62 -8.38 3.64
N ALA A 85 -8.56 -9.68 3.89
CA ALA A 85 -9.48 -10.64 3.33
C ALA A 85 -9.89 -11.69 4.37
N LYS A 86 -11.01 -12.35 4.10
CA LYS A 86 -11.52 -13.49 4.86
C LYS A 86 -11.35 -14.76 4.05
N VAL A 87 -10.75 -15.78 4.63
CA VAL A 87 -10.63 -17.11 4.03
C VAL A 87 -12.02 -17.73 3.91
N LEU A 88 -12.38 -18.18 2.72
CA LEU A 88 -13.64 -18.87 2.43
C LEU A 88 -13.46 -20.37 2.28
N ASP A 89 -12.35 -20.78 1.69
CA ASP A 89 -11.99 -22.18 1.52
C ASP A 89 -10.47 -22.32 1.46
N SER A 90 -9.95 -23.45 1.90
CA SER A 90 -8.52 -23.65 2.09
C SER A 90 -8.13 -25.10 1.88
N GLY A 91 -7.09 -25.32 1.09
CA GLY A 91 -6.35 -26.57 1.06
C GLY A 91 -5.07 -26.54 1.90
N HIS A 92 -4.75 -25.40 2.51
CA HIS A 92 -3.56 -25.21 3.34
C HIS A 92 -3.88 -25.49 4.82
N PRO A 93 -3.08 -26.30 5.55
CA PRO A 93 -3.38 -26.71 6.92
C PRO A 93 -3.46 -25.52 7.91
N ASP A 94 -2.63 -24.51 7.69
CA ASP A 94 -2.58 -23.35 8.58
C ASP A 94 -3.70 -22.34 8.36
N PHE A 95 -4.55 -22.48 7.35
CA PHE A 95 -5.65 -21.55 7.08
C PHE A 95 -6.98 -22.28 7.06
N LYS A 96 -7.97 -21.77 7.78
CA LYS A 96 -9.33 -22.33 7.80
C LYS A 96 -10.35 -21.30 7.35
N ASN A 97 -11.49 -21.79 6.85
CA ASN A 97 -12.64 -20.94 6.56
C ASN A 97 -12.97 -20.09 7.79
N GLY A 98 -13.13 -18.79 7.58
CA GLY A 98 -13.40 -17.82 8.63
C GLY A 98 -12.20 -17.00 9.05
N ASP A 99 -10.96 -17.48 8.84
CA ASP A 99 -9.75 -16.77 9.22
C ASP A 99 -9.66 -15.42 8.48
N LEU A 100 -9.16 -14.40 9.19
CA LEU A 100 -8.86 -13.09 8.63
C LEU A 100 -7.38 -13.00 8.32
N VAL A 101 -7.05 -12.47 7.14
CA VAL A 101 -5.68 -12.40 6.64
C VAL A 101 -5.39 -11.02 6.06
N TRP A 102 -4.14 -10.59 6.22
CA TRP A 102 -3.57 -9.42 5.56
C TRP A 102 -2.43 -9.83 4.64
N GLY A 103 -2.36 -9.23 3.45
CA GLY A 103 -1.28 -9.47 2.51
C GLY A 103 -1.67 -9.08 1.08
N ILE A 104 -0.93 -9.57 0.09
CA ILE A 104 -1.17 -9.22 -1.32
C ILE A 104 -2.42 -9.97 -1.83
N THR A 105 -3.45 -9.21 -2.15
CA THR A 105 -4.71 -9.68 -2.74
C THR A 105 -4.92 -9.07 -4.13
N GLY A 106 -5.93 -9.56 -4.86
CA GLY A 106 -6.41 -8.95 -6.08
C GLY A 106 -7.48 -7.90 -5.78
N TRP A 107 -7.53 -6.82 -6.56
CA TRP A 107 -8.60 -5.82 -6.48
C TRP A 107 -9.88 -6.37 -7.11
N GLY A 108 -10.76 -6.84 -6.23
CA GLY A 108 -12.08 -7.36 -6.57
C GLY A 108 -12.78 -7.89 -5.32
N GLU A 109 -13.97 -8.44 -5.47
CA GLU A 109 -14.73 -9.02 -4.36
C GLU A 109 -14.06 -10.30 -3.83
N TYR A 110 -13.55 -11.12 -4.75
CA TYR A 110 -12.78 -12.32 -4.45
C TYR A 110 -11.45 -12.30 -5.21
N SER A 111 -10.37 -12.62 -4.51
CA SER A 111 -9.03 -12.75 -5.13
C SER A 111 -8.86 -14.09 -5.79
N GLY A 112 -8.19 -14.16 -6.94
CA GLY A 112 -7.69 -15.40 -7.55
C GLY A 112 -7.05 -16.35 -6.52
N LEU A 113 -6.96 -17.65 -6.84
CA LEU A 113 -6.44 -18.64 -5.88
C LEU A 113 -5.06 -18.18 -5.40
N ILE A 114 -4.91 -18.04 -4.08
CA ILE A 114 -3.64 -17.60 -3.49
C ILE A 114 -2.75 -18.83 -3.39
N THR A 115 -1.73 -18.87 -4.23
CA THR A 115 -0.80 -20.00 -4.36
C THR A 115 0.34 -19.99 -3.35
N GLU A 116 0.58 -18.85 -2.71
CA GLU A 116 1.62 -18.63 -1.70
C GLU A 116 0.99 -18.10 -0.40
N PRO A 117 0.11 -18.89 0.25
CA PRO A 117 -0.62 -18.45 1.44
C PRO A 117 0.30 -18.13 2.63
N GLU A 118 1.51 -18.67 2.68
CA GLU A 118 2.54 -18.39 3.69
C GLU A 118 3.04 -16.93 3.69
N LYS A 119 2.84 -16.19 2.58
CA LYS A 119 3.12 -14.75 2.51
C LYS A 119 2.02 -13.90 3.14
N LEU A 120 0.91 -14.51 3.54
CA LEU A 120 -0.17 -13.82 4.24
C LEU A 120 0.05 -13.87 5.74
N ILE A 121 -0.28 -12.78 6.40
CA ILE A 121 -0.28 -12.70 7.86
C ILE A 121 -1.71 -12.93 8.35
N LYS A 122 -1.88 -13.92 9.21
CA LYS A 122 -3.15 -14.15 9.89
C LYS A 122 -3.39 -13.05 10.93
N ILE A 123 -4.55 -12.41 10.87
CA ILE A 123 -4.97 -11.37 11.81
C ILE A 123 -5.48 -12.03 13.08
N GLN A 124 -4.78 -11.80 14.20
CA GLN A 124 -5.15 -12.31 15.52
C GLN A 124 -5.96 -11.29 16.33
N HIS A 125 -5.64 -10.00 16.19
CA HIS A 125 -6.27 -8.90 16.93
C HIS A 125 -7.47 -8.35 16.15
N THR A 126 -8.64 -8.96 16.38
CA THR A 126 -9.92 -8.60 15.73
C THR A 126 -10.73 -7.57 16.53
N ASP A 127 -10.26 -7.19 17.72
CA ASP A 127 -10.77 -6.10 18.54
C ASP A 127 -10.47 -4.72 17.91
N LEU A 128 -9.46 -4.65 17.04
CA LEU A 128 -9.15 -3.47 16.23
C LEU A 128 -9.97 -3.45 14.94
N ARG A 129 -10.26 -2.25 14.43
CA ARG A 129 -10.90 -2.08 13.12
C ARG A 129 -10.01 -2.66 12.02
N LEU A 130 -10.56 -3.54 11.20
CA LEU A 130 -9.81 -4.22 10.13
C LEU A 130 -9.18 -3.25 9.11
N SER A 131 -9.77 -2.08 8.89
CA SER A 131 -9.21 -1.04 8.03
C SER A 131 -7.85 -0.50 8.50
N TYR A 132 -7.50 -0.69 9.79
CA TYR A 132 -6.18 -0.27 10.30
C TYR A 132 -5.04 -1.12 9.75
N TYR A 133 -5.31 -2.36 9.33
CA TYR A 133 -4.31 -3.21 8.67
C TYR A 133 -4.00 -2.74 7.24
N THR A 134 -4.89 -2.00 6.58
CA THR A 134 -4.62 -1.39 5.26
C THR A 134 -4.13 0.06 5.34
N GLY A 135 -4.31 0.73 6.48
CA GLY A 135 -4.11 2.17 6.59
C GLY A 135 -2.67 2.64 6.66
N THR A 136 -1.70 1.76 6.91
CA THR A 136 -0.39 2.15 7.48
C THR A 136 0.68 2.54 6.46
N LEU A 137 0.52 2.24 5.16
CA LEU A 137 1.59 2.39 4.15
C LEU A 137 1.35 3.45 3.06
N ALA A 138 0.23 4.18 3.12
CA ALA A 138 0.11 5.43 2.37
C ALA A 138 1.09 6.47 2.96
N SER A 139 1.67 7.35 2.13
CA SER A 139 2.68 8.34 2.56
C SER A 139 2.22 9.21 3.74
N GLY A 140 0.92 9.51 3.84
CA GLY A 140 0.34 10.22 4.99
C GLY A 140 0.33 9.39 6.29
N ALA A 141 0.15 8.09 6.20
CA ALA A 141 0.09 7.20 7.35
C ALA A 141 1.48 6.85 7.92
N VAL A 142 2.46 6.59 7.05
CA VAL A 142 3.85 6.39 7.48
C VAL A 142 4.37 7.64 8.17
N GLY A 143 4.17 8.82 7.57
CA GLY A 143 4.61 10.09 8.15
C GLY A 143 3.98 10.37 9.53
N GLN A 144 2.70 10.05 9.71
CA GLN A 144 2.01 10.22 11.00
C GLN A 144 2.61 9.33 12.10
N LEU A 145 2.88 8.06 11.81
CA LEU A 145 3.47 7.14 12.80
C LEU A 145 4.92 7.50 13.13
N VAL A 146 5.73 7.84 12.11
CA VAL A 146 7.10 8.31 12.32
C VAL A 146 7.11 9.54 13.23
N GLY A 147 6.23 10.51 12.98
CA GLY A 147 6.11 11.72 13.80
C GLY A 147 5.73 11.42 15.25
N GLN A 148 4.78 10.50 15.47
CA GLN A 148 4.39 10.07 16.83
C GLN A 148 5.54 9.34 17.55
N SER A 149 6.20 8.40 16.89
CA SER A 149 7.36 7.69 17.45
C SER A 149 8.48 8.65 17.82
N ALA A 150 8.79 9.63 16.96
CA ALA A 150 9.80 10.65 17.26
C ALA A 150 9.39 11.54 18.44
N LYS A 151 8.11 11.93 18.55
CA LYS A 151 7.60 12.68 19.71
C LYS A 151 7.72 11.88 21.00
N LEU A 152 7.40 10.59 20.99
CA LEU A 152 7.53 9.69 22.15
C LEU A 152 9.00 9.53 22.58
N SER A 153 9.94 9.59 21.64
CA SER A 153 11.38 9.60 21.92
C SER A 153 11.93 10.96 22.38
N GLY A 154 11.06 11.95 22.63
CA GLY A 154 11.47 13.28 23.11
C GLY A 154 11.97 14.23 22.01
N CYS A 155 11.77 13.91 20.73
CA CYS A 155 12.24 14.78 19.65
C CYS A 155 11.33 16.00 19.43
N TYR A 156 11.94 17.09 18.96
CA TYR A 156 11.21 18.15 18.27
C TYR A 156 10.83 17.66 16.87
N VAL A 157 9.55 17.78 16.49
CA VAL A 157 9.02 17.21 15.25
C VAL A 157 8.16 18.24 14.54
N VAL A 158 8.41 18.40 13.24
CA VAL A 158 7.62 19.25 12.32
C VAL A 158 7.21 18.38 11.14
N GLY A 159 5.93 18.41 10.79
CA GLY A 159 5.38 17.72 9.62
C GLY A 159 5.03 18.71 8.51
N SER A 160 5.30 18.33 7.26
CA SER A 160 4.82 19.05 6.08
C SER A 160 3.69 18.26 5.43
N ALA A 161 2.56 18.91 5.17
CA ALA A 161 1.42 18.35 4.46
C ALA A 161 0.90 19.36 3.43
N GLY A 162 0.47 18.87 2.27
CA GLY A 162 -0.10 19.71 1.22
C GLY A 162 -1.60 19.91 1.43
N SER A 163 -2.05 21.17 1.49
CA SER A 163 -3.44 21.57 1.21
C SER A 163 -3.41 22.85 0.35
N LYS A 164 -4.52 23.22 -0.29
CA LYS A 164 -4.61 24.41 -1.16
C LYS A 164 -4.38 25.70 -0.35
N ALA A 165 -3.14 26.09 -0.12
CA ALA A 165 -2.76 27.36 0.49
C ALA A 165 -1.54 27.97 -0.22
N LYS A 166 -1.48 29.31 -0.21
CA LYS A 166 -0.48 30.12 -0.91
C LYS A 166 0.94 29.64 -0.59
N ALA A 167 1.72 29.35 -1.63
CA ALA A 167 3.05 28.78 -1.52
C ALA A 167 4.03 29.76 -0.88
N VAL A 168 4.35 29.55 0.40
CA VAL A 168 5.55 30.13 1.02
C VAL A 168 6.76 29.29 0.57
N PRO A 169 7.91 29.90 0.21
CA PRO A 169 9.10 29.14 -0.17
C PRO A 169 9.52 28.15 0.93
N LEU A 170 9.73 26.88 0.55
CA LEU A 170 10.06 25.78 1.47
C LEU A 170 11.30 26.09 2.33
N LEU A 171 12.32 26.73 1.73
CA LEU A 171 13.54 27.13 2.41
C LEU A 171 13.27 28.04 3.62
N TYR A 172 12.36 29.02 3.44
CA TYR A 172 11.98 29.96 4.49
C TYR A 172 11.16 29.28 5.60
N CYS A 173 10.27 28.36 5.22
CA CYS A 173 9.52 27.56 6.18
C CYS A 173 10.46 26.73 7.07
N PHE A 174 11.47 26.09 6.48
CA PHE A 174 12.41 25.28 7.25
C PHE A 174 13.30 26.10 8.17
N ALA A 175 13.89 27.19 7.70
CA ALA A 175 14.69 28.06 8.55
C ALA A 175 13.88 28.61 9.76
N ARG A 176 12.59 28.88 9.56
CA ARG A 176 11.69 29.32 10.64
C ARG A 176 11.36 28.20 11.63
N CYS A 177 11.10 27.00 11.15
CA CYS A 177 10.73 25.86 12.00
C CYS A 177 11.94 25.21 12.67
N PHE A 178 13.12 25.29 12.05
CA PHE A 178 14.37 24.67 12.48
C PHE A 178 15.49 25.71 12.49
N PRO A 179 15.46 26.68 13.42
CA PRO A 179 16.47 27.74 13.48
C PRO A 179 17.89 27.20 13.73
N GLU A 180 18.00 26.02 14.35
CA GLU A 180 19.28 25.33 14.57
C GLU A 180 19.61 24.28 13.50
N GLY A 181 18.74 24.10 12.50
CA GLY A 181 18.87 23.08 11.46
C GLY A 181 18.23 21.74 11.82
N ILE A 182 18.24 20.84 10.83
CA ILE A 182 17.53 19.56 10.82
C ILE A 182 18.50 18.42 11.11
N ASP A 183 18.14 17.63 12.12
CA ASP A 183 18.88 16.44 12.52
C ASP A 183 18.49 15.21 11.68
N ILE A 184 17.20 14.93 11.58
CA ILE A 184 16.68 13.76 10.85
C ILE A 184 15.58 14.23 9.93
N TYR A 185 15.66 13.81 8.66
CA TYR A 185 14.60 14.00 7.69
C TYR A 185 14.14 12.66 7.14
N PHE A 186 12.91 12.27 7.49
CA PHE A 186 12.29 11.06 6.96
C PHE A 186 11.70 11.35 5.58
N GLU A 187 12.35 10.85 4.53
CA GLU A 187 12.08 11.24 3.15
C GLU A 187 10.98 10.35 2.51
N ASN A 188 9.90 10.99 2.07
CA ASN A 188 8.75 10.39 1.40
C ASN A 188 8.40 11.07 0.05
N VAL A 189 8.98 12.23 -0.25
CA VAL A 189 8.59 13.15 -1.31
C VAL A 189 9.66 13.29 -2.38
N GLY A 190 10.91 13.60 -2.01
CA GLY A 190 12.00 13.91 -2.92
C GLY A 190 11.89 15.29 -3.60
N GLY A 191 12.67 15.50 -4.65
CA GLY A 191 12.66 16.71 -5.47
C GLY A 191 12.99 17.98 -4.69
N LYS A 192 12.27 19.07 -4.98
CA LYS A 192 12.51 20.40 -4.36
C LYS A 192 12.41 20.39 -2.83
N MET A 193 11.70 19.42 -2.25
CA MET A 193 11.63 19.26 -0.79
C MET A 193 12.99 18.81 -0.25
N LEU A 194 13.58 17.78 -0.87
CA LEU A 194 14.89 17.27 -0.49
C LEU A 194 15.97 18.34 -0.64
N ASP A 195 15.98 19.07 -1.76
CA ASP A 195 16.92 20.17 -1.99
C ASP A 195 16.85 21.21 -0.87
N ALA A 196 15.63 21.61 -0.49
CA ALA A 196 15.42 22.58 0.59
C ALA A 196 15.83 22.04 1.95
N VAL A 197 15.59 20.75 2.24
CA VAL A 197 16.00 20.12 3.50
C VAL A 197 17.52 20.04 3.60
N LEU A 198 18.21 19.59 2.54
CA LEU A 198 19.67 19.44 2.52
C LEU A 198 20.38 20.74 2.91
N LEU A 199 19.87 21.89 2.44
CA LEU A 199 20.39 23.22 2.79
C LEU A 199 20.18 23.62 4.27
N ASN A 200 19.32 22.91 5.01
CA ASN A 200 19.03 23.15 6.42
C ASN A 200 19.51 21.99 7.32
N MET A 201 20.19 20.97 6.80
CA MET A 201 20.65 19.84 7.61
C MET A 201 21.84 20.24 8.49
N LYS A 202 21.89 19.67 9.70
CA LYS A 202 23.08 19.73 10.55
C LYS A 202 24.18 18.78 10.04
N VAL A 203 25.42 19.05 10.41
CA VAL A 203 26.52 18.08 10.28
C VAL A 203 26.14 16.79 11.02
N HIS A 204 26.41 15.63 10.41
CA HIS A 204 25.98 14.30 10.88
C HIS A 204 24.46 14.06 10.87
N GLY A 205 23.70 14.93 10.21
CA GLY A 205 22.29 14.71 9.94
C GLY A 205 22.03 13.44 9.11
N ARG A 206 20.84 12.85 9.25
CA ARG A 206 20.48 11.55 8.62
C ARG A 206 19.19 11.65 7.83
N ILE A 207 19.15 10.95 6.70
CA ILE A 207 17.99 10.92 5.80
C ILE A 207 17.60 9.47 5.51
N PRO A 208 16.68 8.86 6.28
CA PRO A 208 16.06 7.61 5.90
C PRO A 208 15.17 7.82 4.67
N ALA A 209 15.60 7.30 3.51
CA ALA A 209 14.87 7.40 2.25
C ALA A 209 13.79 6.31 2.15
N CYS A 210 12.58 6.62 2.59
CA CYS A 210 11.43 5.71 2.52
C CYS A 210 10.78 5.71 1.14
N GLY A 211 10.67 6.87 0.50
CA GLY A 211 10.11 7.00 -0.84
C GLY A 211 10.30 8.41 -1.42
N MET A 212 10.09 8.54 -2.72
CA MET A 212 10.16 9.82 -3.43
C MET A 212 8.96 9.99 -4.36
N ILE A 213 7.77 10.23 -3.79
CA ILE A 213 6.51 10.24 -4.57
C ILE A 213 6.44 11.34 -5.65
N SER A 214 7.32 12.35 -5.58
CA SER A 214 7.36 13.44 -6.57
C SER A 214 8.18 13.11 -7.83
N GLN A 215 8.88 11.96 -7.84
CA GLN A 215 9.73 11.50 -8.94
C GLN A 215 9.00 10.43 -9.76
#